data_AF-A0A067MU88-F1
#
_entry.id   AF-A0A067MU88-F1
#
_cell.length_a   1.000
_cell.length_b   1.000
_cell.length_c   1.000
_cell.angle_alpha   90.00
_cell.angle_beta   90.00
_cell.angle_gamma   90.00
#
_symmetry.space_group_name_H-M   'P 1'
#
loop_
_entity.id
_entity.type
_entity.pdbx_description
1 polymer ?
#
loop_
_entity_poly.entity_id
_entity_poly.type
_entity_poly.pdbx_seq_one_letter_code
_entity_poly.pdbx_strand_id
1 'polypeptide(L)'
;MARVPHPPVPLPPIIPSYPSLVRPSSPNCPPTTEDHISALSYLKNVRAAYHAGSLTGEHVSAAVLYEHNIAQAMSSLDAAPPWFFPAINTALLPVHQRLDIMEQRLDVMKQRQDRLSRLCALAWNQQAGNGSQQPFEIVLLPDGSDPTTAPLNLPLLSSVAAVDGLSAEDCTSYVQRYYPNQPVPHSTASGKQMILVAIGYSGF
;
A
#
# COMPACT_ATOMS: atom_id res chain seq x y z
N MET A 1 8.69 15.70 15.98
CA MET A 1 9.20 15.25 14.66
C MET A 1 10.67 14.88 14.83
N ALA A 2 11.02 13.60 14.73
CA ALA A 2 12.41 13.16 14.81
C ALA A 2 13.14 13.57 13.52
N ARG A 3 14.26 14.30 13.64
CA ARG A 3 15.11 14.63 12.48
C ARG A 3 15.63 13.32 11.88
N VAL A 4 15.34 13.07 10.60
CA VAL A 4 15.94 11.96 9.87
C VAL A 4 17.46 12.17 9.88
N PRO A 5 18.26 11.21 10.37
CA PRO A 5 19.71 11.36 10.38
C PRO A 5 20.22 11.44 8.94
N HIS A 6 20.92 12.52 8.59
CA HIS A 6 21.55 12.64 7.29
C HIS A 6 22.65 11.58 7.16
N PRO A 7 22.74 10.87 6.03
CA PRO A 7 23.83 9.92 5.81
C PRO A 7 25.18 10.64 5.82
N PRO A 8 26.25 10.03 6.39
CA PRO A 8 27.56 10.66 6.45
C PRO A 8 28.11 10.87 5.03
N VAL A 9 28.64 12.08 4.78
CA VAL A 9 29.24 12.42 3.48
C VAL A 9 30.54 11.63 3.30
N PRO A 10 30.70 10.84 2.21
CA PRO A 10 31.90 10.05 1.99
C PRO A 10 33.09 10.95 1.70
N LEU A 11 34.22 10.68 2.36
CA LEU A 11 35.47 11.40 2.13
C LEU A 11 36.06 11.07 0.74
N PRO A 12 36.79 12.01 0.11
CA PRO A 12 37.46 11.76 -1.16
C PRO A 12 38.55 10.69 -0.99
N PRO A 13 38.93 9.97 -2.08
CA PRO A 13 39.95 8.93 -2.05
C PRO A 13 41.32 9.48 -1.60
N ILE A 14 42.12 8.63 -0.94
CA ILE A 14 43.49 8.99 -0.56
C ILE A 14 44.36 8.98 -1.81
N ILE A 15 45.17 10.02 -1.99
CA ILE A 15 46.10 10.15 -3.10
C ILE A 15 47.52 9.94 -2.58
N PRO A 16 48.03 8.69 -2.55
CA PRO A 16 49.32 8.37 -1.92
C PRO A 16 50.52 9.05 -2.61
N SER A 17 50.38 9.38 -3.90
CA SER A 17 51.44 9.98 -4.71
C SER A 17 51.68 11.47 -4.45
N TYR A 18 50.90 12.13 -3.57
CA TYR A 18 51.00 13.58 -3.37
C TYR A 18 50.83 13.98 -1.88
N PRO A 19 51.89 13.88 -1.07
CA PRO A 19 51.81 14.11 0.38
C PRO A 19 51.51 15.57 0.77
N SER A 20 51.67 16.52 -0.15
CA SER A 20 51.33 17.94 0.06
C SER A 20 49.83 18.22 -0.10
N LEU A 21 49.04 17.28 -0.64
CA LEU A 21 47.58 17.41 -0.69
C LEU A 21 46.98 16.85 0.60
N VAL A 22 46.69 17.74 1.54
CA VAL A 22 46.03 17.37 2.80
C VAL A 22 44.58 16.96 2.52
N ARG A 23 44.21 15.74 2.90
CA ARG A 23 42.82 15.26 2.84
C ARG A 23 41.97 16.04 3.85
N PRO A 24 40.76 16.50 3.49
CA PRO A 24 39.87 17.15 4.44
C PRO A 24 39.50 16.16 5.56
N SER A 25 39.29 16.69 6.77
CA SER A 25 38.76 15.93 7.90
C SER A 25 37.33 15.47 7.62
N SER A 26 36.88 14.44 8.34
CA SER A 26 35.47 14.03 8.31
C SER A 26 34.57 15.21 8.64
N PRO A 27 33.58 15.52 7.78
CA PRO A 27 32.68 16.65 8.00
C PRO A 27 31.77 16.41 9.21
N ASN A 28 31.29 17.49 9.81
CA ASN A 28 30.31 17.40 10.89
C ASN A 28 28.96 16.85 10.39
N CYS A 29 28.10 16.41 11.32
CA CYS A 29 26.75 15.96 11.02
C CYS A 29 25.72 16.78 11.82
N PRO A 30 25.06 17.80 11.22
CA PRO A 30 25.14 18.22 9.81
C PRO A 30 26.46 18.96 9.48
N PRO A 31 26.87 19.00 8.20
CA PRO A 31 28.07 19.74 7.81
C PRO A 31 27.92 21.23 8.11
N THR A 32 29.01 21.84 8.52
CA THR A 32 29.12 23.26 8.85
C THR A 32 29.65 24.05 7.66
N THR A 33 29.54 25.39 7.72
CA THR A 33 30.18 26.28 6.74
C THR A 33 31.69 26.04 6.64
N GLU A 34 32.34 25.65 7.74
CA GLU A 34 33.76 25.31 7.76
C GLU A 34 34.06 24.04 6.95
N ASP A 35 33.18 23.05 7.00
CA ASP A 35 33.29 21.82 6.20
C ASP A 35 33.19 22.13 4.69
N HIS A 36 32.34 23.09 4.28
CA HIS A 36 32.23 23.54 2.89
C HIS A 36 33.42 24.36 2.42
N ILE A 37 33.92 25.28 3.24
CA ILE A 37 35.14 26.03 2.95
C ILE A 37 36.34 25.09 2.80
N SER A 38 36.42 24.06 3.67
CA SER A 38 37.43 23.01 3.60
C SER A 38 37.32 22.21 2.29
N ALA A 39 36.10 21.81 1.90
CA ALA A 39 35.86 21.11 0.63
C ALA A 39 36.22 21.95 -0.60
N LEU A 40 35.89 23.24 -0.62
CA LEU A 40 36.26 24.18 -1.69
C LEU A 40 37.79 24.36 -1.78
N SER A 41 38.45 24.49 -0.62
CA SER A 41 39.92 24.63 -0.55
C SER A 41 40.61 23.36 -1.05
N TYR A 42 40.10 22.18 -0.68
CA TYR A 42 40.57 20.90 -1.19
C TYR A 42 40.41 20.79 -2.71
N LEU A 43 39.22 21.10 -3.25
CA LEU A 43 38.97 21.10 -4.69
C LEU A 43 39.92 22.05 -5.45
N LYS A 44 40.18 23.24 -4.91
CA LYS A 44 41.13 24.21 -5.50
C LYS A 44 42.54 23.61 -5.59
N ASN A 45 43.01 22.96 -4.52
CA ASN A 45 44.34 22.34 -4.48
C ASN A 45 44.44 21.15 -5.44
N VAL A 46 43.40 20.31 -5.52
CA VAL A 46 43.32 19.20 -6.48
C VAL A 46 43.37 19.70 -7.92
N ARG A 47 42.63 20.76 -8.25
CA ARG A 47 42.68 21.37 -9.59
C ARG A 47 44.06 21.93 -9.91
N ALA A 48 44.71 22.61 -8.97
CA ALA A 48 46.06 23.13 -9.16
C ALA A 48 47.07 22.00 -9.44
N ALA A 49 47.01 20.90 -8.69
CA ALA A 49 47.87 19.73 -8.90
C ALA A 49 47.56 18.98 -10.21
N TYR A 50 46.29 18.93 -10.63
CA TYR A 50 45.89 18.41 -11.94
C TYR A 50 46.51 19.23 -13.09
N HIS A 51 46.45 20.56 -13.02
CA HIS A 51 47.06 21.42 -14.03
C HIS A 51 48.59 21.34 -14.07
N ALA A 52 49.23 21.00 -12.94
CA ALA A 52 50.66 20.72 -12.88
C ALA A 52 51.05 19.33 -13.45
N GLY A 53 50.08 18.52 -13.87
CA GLY A 53 50.32 17.17 -14.41
C GLY A 53 50.49 16.08 -13.36
N SER A 54 50.29 16.39 -12.08
CA SER A 54 50.53 15.47 -10.96
C SER A 54 49.33 14.56 -10.64
N LEU A 55 48.13 14.90 -11.13
CA LEU A 55 46.89 14.17 -10.88
C LEU A 55 46.14 13.85 -12.17
N THR A 56 45.26 12.85 -12.11
CA THR A 56 44.33 12.49 -13.20
C THR A 56 42.98 13.19 -13.03
N GLY A 57 42.17 13.20 -14.09
CA GLY A 57 40.81 13.77 -14.06
C GLY A 57 39.88 13.08 -13.06
N GLU A 58 40.12 11.80 -12.73
CA GLU A 58 39.35 11.06 -11.72
C GLU A 58 39.44 11.71 -10.33
N HIS A 59 40.63 12.21 -9.96
CA HIS A 59 40.83 12.90 -8.69
C HIS A 59 40.08 14.23 -8.64
N VAL A 60 40.03 14.96 -9.76
CA VAL A 60 39.24 16.19 -9.88
C VAL A 60 37.76 15.87 -9.77
N SER A 61 37.28 14.83 -10.44
CA SER A 61 35.89 14.39 -10.36
C SER A 61 35.50 14.00 -8.92
N ALA A 62 36.33 13.23 -8.23
CA ALA A 62 36.09 12.85 -6.84
C ALA A 62 36.04 14.07 -5.89
N ALA A 63 36.90 15.08 -6.11
CA ALA A 63 36.89 16.31 -5.32
C ALA A 63 35.64 17.18 -5.59
N VAL A 64 35.17 17.22 -6.85
CA VAL A 64 33.91 17.92 -7.21
C VAL A 64 32.71 17.23 -6.58
N LEU A 65 32.64 15.89 -6.64
CA LEU A 65 31.57 15.12 -5.99
C LEU A 65 31.57 15.33 -4.47
N TYR A 66 32.75 15.38 -3.84
CA TYR A 66 32.87 15.67 -2.42
C TYR A 66 32.29 17.05 -2.05
N GLU A 67 32.68 18.11 -2.77
CA GLU A 67 32.16 19.46 -2.54
C GLU A 67 30.64 19.54 -2.75
N HIS A 68 30.14 18.90 -3.81
CA HIS A 68 28.71 18.84 -4.08
C HIS A 68 27.93 18.12 -2.96
N ASN A 69 28.46 17.00 -2.46
CA ASN A 69 27.83 16.25 -1.37
C ASN A 69 27.80 17.06 -0.06
N ILE A 70 28.86 17.83 0.23
CA ILE A 70 28.86 18.74 1.38
C ILE A 70 27.81 19.84 1.20
N ALA A 71 27.76 20.47 0.03
CA ALA A 71 26.77 21.52 -0.26
C ALA A 71 25.32 20.99 -0.17
N GLN A 72 25.07 19.78 -0.67
CA GLN A 72 23.78 19.12 -0.57
C GLN A 72 23.42 18.74 0.87
N ALA A 73 24.38 18.25 1.65
CA ALA A 73 24.15 17.94 3.06
C ALA A 73 24.01 19.19 3.95
N MET A 74 24.54 20.34 3.51
CA MET A 74 24.29 21.64 4.12
C MET A 74 22.94 22.24 3.71
N SER A 75 22.43 21.91 2.53
CA SER A 75 21.10 22.30 2.13
C SER A 75 20.09 21.57 3.02
N SER A 76 19.49 22.29 3.97
CA SER A 76 18.29 21.79 4.64
C SER A 76 17.21 21.57 3.59
N LEU A 77 16.25 20.69 3.85
CA LEU A 77 15.02 20.57 3.04
C LEU A 77 14.26 21.91 2.86
N ASP A 78 14.64 22.96 3.59
CA ASP A 78 14.20 24.35 3.43
C ASP A 78 14.88 25.12 2.27
N ALA A 79 15.80 24.50 1.52
CA ALA A 79 16.48 25.12 0.37
C ALA A 79 15.65 25.13 -0.92
N ALA A 80 14.46 24.52 -0.92
CA ALA A 80 13.54 24.63 -2.04
C ALA A 80 13.00 26.07 -2.12
N PRO A 81 12.96 26.70 -3.31
CA PRO A 81 12.37 28.02 -3.45
C PRO A 81 10.92 28.05 -2.92
N PRO A 82 10.43 29.16 -2.35
CA PRO A 82 9.07 29.25 -1.82
C PRO A 82 7.96 28.86 -2.81
N TRP A 83 8.23 28.96 -4.12
CA TRP A 83 7.30 28.56 -5.17
C TRP A 83 7.25 27.05 -5.46
N PHE A 84 8.28 26.30 -5.07
CA PHE A 84 8.47 24.90 -5.46
C PHE A 84 7.39 23.97 -4.90
N PHE A 85 7.17 23.99 -3.58
CA PHE A 85 6.15 23.15 -2.96
C PHE A 85 4.72 23.49 -3.45
N PRO A 86 4.29 24.77 -3.52
CA PRO A 86 3.02 25.11 -4.14
C PRO A 86 2.90 24.60 -5.58
N ALA A 87 3.92 24.79 -6.42
CA ALA A 87 3.91 24.37 -7.81
C ALA A 87 3.79 22.84 -7.96
N ILE A 88 4.53 22.07 -7.16
CA ILE A 88 4.42 20.60 -7.16
C ILE A 88 3.04 20.16 -6.69
N ASN A 89 2.52 20.73 -5.60
CA ASN A 89 1.19 20.38 -5.10
C ASN A 89 0.10 20.68 -6.15
N THR A 90 0.19 21.82 -6.83
CA THR A 90 -0.72 22.15 -7.94
C THR A 90 -0.55 21.17 -9.12
N ALA A 91 0.68 20.81 -9.46
CA ALA A 91 0.94 19.88 -10.57
C ALA A 91 0.49 18.44 -10.27
N LEU A 92 0.52 18.00 -9.01
CA LEU A 92 0.09 16.67 -8.58
C LEU A 92 -1.41 16.55 -8.35
N LEU A 93 -2.13 17.67 -8.20
CA LEU A 93 -3.57 17.67 -7.94
C LEU A 93 -4.39 16.83 -8.95
N PRO A 94 -4.14 16.90 -10.28
CA PRO A 94 -4.88 16.07 -11.23
C PRO A 94 -4.57 14.57 -11.08
N VAL A 95 -3.38 14.21 -10.62
CA VAL A 95 -3.02 12.81 -10.37
C VAL A 95 -3.80 12.27 -9.18
N HIS A 96 -3.88 13.03 -8.09
CA HIS A 96 -4.70 12.66 -6.92
C HIS A 96 -6.17 12.49 -7.31
N GLN A 97 -6.74 13.45 -8.04
CA GLN A 97 -8.14 13.35 -8.51
C GLN A 97 -8.39 12.11 -9.38
N ARG A 98 -7.42 11.74 -10.24
CA ARG A 98 -7.54 10.53 -11.06
C ARG A 98 -7.50 9.26 -10.22
N LEU A 99 -6.70 9.23 -9.16
CA LEU A 99 -6.65 8.10 -8.24
C LEU A 99 -7.98 7.93 -7.50
N ASP A 100 -8.55 9.02 -6.98
CA ASP A 100 -9.85 8.99 -6.29
C ASP A 100 -10.97 8.47 -7.22
N ILE A 101 -10.99 8.94 -8.47
CA ILE A 101 -11.96 8.47 -9.47
C ILE A 101 -11.74 6.99 -9.81
N MET A 102 -10.49 6.53 -9.89
CA MET A 102 -10.19 5.12 -10.15
C MET A 102 -10.66 4.23 -9.00
N GLU A 103 -10.41 4.63 -7.76
CA GLU A 103 -10.86 3.93 -6.56
C GLU A 103 -12.40 3.78 -6.55
N GLN A 104 -13.12 4.89 -6.77
CA GLN A 104 -14.59 4.85 -6.88
C GLN A 104 -15.09 3.92 -7.99
N ARG A 105 -14.40 3.90 -9.15
CA ARG A 105 -14.79 3.00 -10.25
C ARG A 105 -14.54 1.54 -9.90
N LEU A 106 -13.46 1.23 -9.18
CA LEU A 106 -13.17 -0.13 -8.71
C LEU A 106 -14.22 -0.60 -7.71
N ASP A 107 -14.65 0.25 -6.79
CA ASP A 107 -15.71 -0.08 -5.83
C ASP A 107 -17.04 -0.40 -6.54
N VAL A 108 -17.43 0.41 -7.51
CA VAL A 108 -18.64 0.16 -8.30
C VAL A 108 -18.53 -1.13 -9.11
N MET A 109 -17.36 -1.43 -9.69
CA MET A 109 -17.13 -2.68 -10.41
C MET A 109 -17.21 -3.89 -9.48
N LYS A 110 -16.60 -3.81 -8.29
CA LYS A 110 -16.65 -4.86 -7.28
C LYS A 110 -18.10 -5.15 -6.86
N GLN A 111 -18.87 -4.12 -6.53
CA GLN A 111 -20.29 -4.27 -6.16
C GLN A 111 -21.11 -4.95 -7.28
N ARG A 112 -20.82 -4.61 -8.55
CA ARG A 112 -21.49 -5.25 -9.69
C ARG A 112 -21.09 -6.72 -9.82
N GLN A 113 -19.82 -7.04 -9.63
CA GLN A 113 -19.32 -8.41 -9.65
C GLN A 113 -19.93 -9.24 -8.53
N ASP A 114 -19.97 -8.72 -7.30
CA ASP A 114 -20.56 -9.41 -6.14
C ASP A 114 -22.05 -9.69 -6.38
N ARG A 115 -22.78 -8.71 -6.92
CA ARG A 115 -24.20 -8.88 -7.29
C ARG A 115 -24.39 -9.97 -8.36
N LEU A 116 -23.55 -9.99 -9.40
CA LEU A 116 -23.61 -11.00 -10.45
C LEU A 116 -23.28 -12.39 -9.90
N SER A 117 -22.23 -12.50 -9.09
CA SER A 117 -21.83 -13.75 -8.43
C SER A 117 -22.97 -14.29 -7.58
N ARG A 118 -23.61 -13.42 -6.77
CA ARG A 118 -24.78 -13.79 -5.98
C ARG A 118 -25.93 -14.29 -6.86
N LEU A 119 -26.26 -13.60 -7.95
CA LEU A 119 -27.35 -14.01 -8.85
C LEU A 119 -27.06 -15.35 -9.54
N CYS A 120 -25.82 -15.59 -9.95
CA CYS A 120 -25.40 -16.87 -10.54
C CYS A 120 -25.53 -18.01 -9.52
N ALA A 121 -25.07 -17.81 -8.28
CA ALA A 121 -25.19 -18.80 -7.21
C ALA A 121 -26.67 -19.11 -6.91
N LEU A 122 -27.53 -18.09 -6.83
CA LEU A 122 -28.97 -18.28 -6.66
C LEU A 122 -29.59 -19.10 -7.80
N ALA A 123 -29.26 -18.77 -9.06
CA ALA A 123 -29.77 -19.47 -10.23
C ALA A 123 -29.29 -20.92 -10.30
N TRP A 124 -28.04 -21.18 -9.89
CA TRP A 124 -27.50 -22.53 -9.76
C TRP A 124 -28.23 -23.33 -8.68
N ASN A 125 -28.38 -22.75 -7.48
CA ASN A 125 -29.04 -23.41 -6.35
C ASN A 125 -30.50 -23.75 -6.64
N GLN A 126 -31.19 -22.93 -7.44
CA GLN A 126 -32.54 -23.23 -7.94
C GLN A 126 -32.60 -24.52 -8.79
N GLN A 127 -31.53 -24.84 -9.53
CA GLN A 127 -31.45 -26.02 -10.38
C GLN A 127 -30.91 -27.26 -9.65
N ALA A 128 -30.17 -27.06 -8.56
CA ALA A 128 -29.49 -28.10 -7.79
C ALA A 128 -30.44 -29.00 -6.95
N GLY A 129 -31.74 -28.76 -6.96
CA GLY A 129 -32.72 -29.51 -6.17
C GLY A 129 -32.47 -29.33 -4.67
N ASN A 130 -32.34 -30.44 -3.92
CA ASN A 130 -32.09 -30.39 -2.47
C ASN A 130 -30.60 -30.31 -2.08
N GLY A 131 -29.70 -30.20 -3.05
CA GLY A 131 -28.27 -30.13 -2.79
C GLY A 131 -27.57 -31.48 -2.58
N SER A 132 -28.28 -32.61 -2.67
CA SER A 132 -27.70 -33.94 -2.35
C SER A 132 -26.83 -34.53 -3.47
N GLN A 133 -27.19 -34.28 -4.73
CA GLN A 133 -26.44 -34.75 -5.91
C GLN A 133 -25.57 -33.64 -6.51
N GLN A 134 -26.03 -32.40 -6.42
CA GLN A 134 -25.34 -31.20 -6.86
C GLN A 134 -25.34 -30.23 -5.69
N PRO A 135 -24.20 -29.97 -5.02
CA PRO A 135 -24.17 -29.09 -3.87
C PRO A 135 -24.55 -27.66 -4.26
N PHE A 136 -25.13 -26.93 -3.31
CA PHE A 136 -25.37 -25.51 -3.45
C PHE A 136 -24.04 -24.75 -3.52
N GLU A 137 -24.02 -23.74 -4.38
CA GLU A 137 -22.99 -22.71 -4.44
C GLU A 137 -23.18 -21.69 -3.32
N ILE A 138 -22.07 -21.09 -2.89
CA ILE A 138 -22.06 -20.07 -1.84
C ILE A 138 -22.75 -18.81 -2.35
N VAL A 139 -23.81 -18.40 -1.64
CA VAL A 139 -24.51 -17.15 -1.93
C VAL A 139 -23.94 -16.05 -1.03
N LEU A 140 -23.11 -15.18 -1.61
CA LEU A 140 -22.56 -14.00 -0.94
C LEU A 140 -23.65 -13.19 -0.24
N LEU A 141 -23.34 -12.61 0.92
CA LEU A 141 -24.23 -11.74 1.68
C LEU A 141 -24.59 -10.46 0.87
N PRO A 142 -25.63 -9.70 1.27
CA PRO A 142 -26.03 -8.48 0.56
C PRO A 142 -24.94 -7.41 0.46
N ASP A 143 -23.95 -7.43 1.36
CA ASP A 143 -22.77 -6.56 1.36
C ASP A 143 -21.60 -7.09 0.52
N GLY A 144 -21.78 -8.24 -0.15
CA GLY A 144 -20.77 -8.92 -0.97
C GLY A 144 -19.82 -9.84 -0.19
N SER A 145 -19.93 -9.93 1.13
CA SER A 145 -19.05 -10.79 1.93
C SER A 145 -19.42 -12.28 1.85
N ASP A 146 -18.42 -13.14 1.96
CA ASP A 146 -18.61 -14.59 2.02
C ASP A 146 -18.87 -15.02 3.48
N PRO A 147 -20.06 -15.59 3.78
CA PRO A 147 -20.41 -15.96 5.14
C PRO A 147 -19.51 -17.05 5.75
N THR A 148 -18.83 -17.84 4.93
CA THR A 148 -18.00 -18.98 5.37
C THR A 148 -16.56 -18.60 5.69
N THR A 149 -16.16 -17.38 5.34
CA THR A 149 -14.80 -16.87 5.59
C THR A 149 -14.74 -15.97 6.82
N ALA A 150 -13.53 -15.70 7.31
CA ALA A 150 -13.32 -14.74 8.39
C ALA A 150 -13.85 -13.34 7.99
N PRO A 151 -14.50 -12.60 8.91
CA PRO A 151 -14.58 -12.87 10.34
C PRO A 151 -15.75 -13.76 10.77
N LEU A 152 -16.66 -14.13 9.87
CA LEU A 152 -17.91 -14.79 10.23
C LEU A 152 -17.75 -16.30 10.46
N ASN A 153 -16.99 -16.97 9.60
CA ASN A 153 -16.71 -18.42 9.67
C ASN A 153 -17.98 -19.28 9.84
N LEU A 154 -19.08 -18.91 9.20
CA LEU A 154 -20.34 -19.65 9.32
C LEU A 154 -20.28 -20.99 8.57
N PRO A 155 -21.04 -22.01 9.02
CA PRO A 155 -21.06 -23.31 8.36
C PRO A 155 -21.52 -23.23 6.90
N LEU A 156 -20.84 -23.90 5.98
CA LEU A 156 -21.21 -23.94 4.57
C LEU A 156 -22.59 -24.57 4.35
N LEU A 157 -23.45 -23.89 3.60
CA LEU A 157 -24.83 -24.31 3.30
C LEU A 157 -24.90 -25.08 1.97
N SER A 158 -24.24 -26.24 1.88
CA SER A 158 -24.13 -26.98 0.61
C SER A 158 -25.36 -27.80 0.22
N SER A 159 -26.38 -27.91 1.08
CA SER A 159 -27.61 -28.67 0.82
C SER A 159 -28.73 -28.31 1.80
N VAL A 160 -29.96 -28.76 1.55
CA VAL A 160 -31.07 -28.62 2.49
C VAL A 160 -30.73 -29.29 3.83
N ALA A 161 -30.11 -30.48 3.79
CA ALA A 161 -29.65 -31.17 5.00
C ALA A 161 -28.61 -30.38 5.79
N ALA A 162 -27.74 -29.62 5.12
CA ALA A 162 -26.78 -28.73 5.80
C ALA A 162 -27.50 -27.58 6.51
N VAL A 163 -28.55 -27.00 5.90
CA VAL A 163 -29.38 -25.97 6.54
C VAL A 163 -30.17 -26.56 7.71
N ASP A 164 -30.71 -27.77 7.57
CA ASP A 164 -31.41 -28.49 8.64
C ASP A 164 -30.49 -28.87 9.79
N GLY A 165 -29.20 -29.08 9.51
CA GLY A 165 -28.16 -29.35 10.50
C GLY A 165 -27.66 -28.12 11.28
N LEU A 166 -28.06 -26.90 10.89
CA LEU A 166 -27.61 -25.69 11.57
C LEU A 166 -28.04 -25.64 13.04
N SER A 167 -27.12 -25.17 13.89
CA SER A 167 -27.40 -24.78 15.26
C SER A 167 -28.34 -23.57 15.30
N ALA A 168 -28.96 -23.32 16.46
CA ALA A 168 -29.82 -22.14 16.62
C ALA A 168 -29.03 -20.82 16.45
N GLU A 169 -27.78 -20.79 16.94
CA GLU A 169 -26.90 -19.62 16.84
C GLU A 169 -26.53 -19.33 15.38
N ASP A 170 -26.08 -20.34 14.63
CA ASP A 170 -25.73 -20.19 13.22
C ASP A 170 -26.94 -19.77 12.38
N CYS A 171 -28.11 -20.36 12.66
CA CYS A 171 -29.36 -19.99 12.00
C CYS A 171 -29.70 -18.52 12.25
N THR A 172 -29.62 -18.04 13.49
CA THR A 172 -29.85 -16.63 13.82
C THR A 172 -28.84 -15.72 13.11
N SER A 173 -27.55 -16.11 13.12
CA SER A 173 -26.50 -15.35 12.46
C SER A 173 -26.75 -15.22 10.96
N TYR A 174 -27.06 -16.33 10.27
CA TYR A 174 -27.40 -16.32 8.85
C TYR A 174 -28.61 -15.43 8.53
N VAL A 175 -29.70 -15.54 9.31
CA VAL A 175 -30.91 -14.73 9.08
C VAL A 175 -30.61 -13.23 9.24
N GLN A 176 -29.88 -12.83 10.28
CA GLN A 176 -29.52 -11.43 10.49
C GLN A 176 -28.67 -10.87 9.35
N ARG A 177 -27.79 -11.69 8.77
CA ARG A 177 -26.90 -11.26 7.69
C ARG A 177 -27.60 -11.18 6.33
N TYR A 178 -28.47 -12.15 6.01
CA TYR A 178 -29.26 -12.09 4.77
C TYR A 178 -30.41 -11.08 4.84
N TYR A 179 -30.94 -10.81 6.04
CA TYR A 179 -32.09 -9.93 6.26
C TYR A 179 -31.84 -8.91 7.39
N PRO A 180 -30.90 -7.98 7.24
CA PRO A 180 -30.47 -7.06 8.32
C PRO A 180 -31.58 -6.13 8.83
N ASN A 181 -32.63 -5.90 8.04
CA ASN A 181 -33.75 -5.04 8.37
C ASN A 181 -35.03 -5.81 8.76
N GLN A 182 -34.93 -7.11 9.00
CA GLN A 182 -36.08 -7.94 9.40
C GLN A 182 -35.87 -8.52 10.80
N PRO A 183 -36.94 -8.68 11.59
CA PRO A 183 -36.84 -9.36 12.87
C PRO A 183 -36.46 -10.82 12.67
N VAL A 184 -35.56 -11.33 13.52
CA VAL A 184 -35.22 -12.74 13.54
C VAL A 184 -36.43 -13.54 14.01
N PRO A 185 -36.87 -14.59 13.27
CA PRO A 185 -37.97 -15.44 13.71
C PRO A 185 -37.69 -16.11 15.05
N HIS A 186 -38.72 -16.25 15.88
CA HIS A 186 -38.60 -16.93 17.18
C HIS A 186 -38.36 -18.45 17.04
N SER A 187 -38.74 -19.06 15.92
CA SER A 187 -38.55 -20.49 15.68
C SER A 187 -37.38 -20.73 14.73
N THR A 188 -36.55 -21.72 15.06
CA THR A 188 -35.44 -22.15 14.20
C THR A 188 -35.95 -22.67 12.85
N ALA A 189 -37.13 -23.32 12.82
CA ALA A 189 -37.74 -23.79 11.59
C ALA A 189 -38.06 -22.64 10.61
N SER A 190 -38.65 -21.54 11.10
CA SER A 190 -38.90 -20.36 10.28
C SER A 190 -37.60 -19.69 9.83
N GLY A 191 -36.58 -19.64 10.69
CA GLY A 191 -35.26 -19.13 10.33
C GLY A 191 -34.59 -19.94 9.21
N LYS A 192 -34.60 -21.27 9.31
CA LYS A 192 -34.09 -22.19 8.28
C LYS A 192 -34.83 -22.01 6.95
N GLN A 193 -36.15 -21.83 7.01
CA GLN A 193 -36.93 -21.55 5.81
C GLN A 193 -36.54 -20.23 5.14
N MET A 194 -36.31 -19.18 5.93
CA MET A 194 -35.80 -17.89 5.41
C MET A 194 -34.41 -18.05 4.77
N ILE A 195 -33.52 -18.84 5.39
CA ILE A 195 -32.19 -19.12 4.84
C ILE A 195 -32.29 -19.85 3.50
N LEU A 196 -33.12 -20.89 3.40
CA LEU A 196 -33.36 -21.62 2.15
C LEU A 196 -33.81 -20.69 1.02
N VAL A 197 -34.76 -19.79 1.31
CA VAL A 197 -35.19 -18.77 0.34
C VAL A 197 -34.05 -17.82 -0.02
N ALA A 198 -33.26 -17.37 0.97
CA ALA A 198 -32.14 -16.45 0.77
C ALA A 198 -31.04 -17.03 -0.12
N ILE A 199 -30.84 -18.35 -0.11
CA ILE A 199 -29.84 -19.07 -0.92
C ILE A 199 -30.41 -19.63 -2.23
N GLY A 200 -31.67 -19.35 -2.55
CA GLY A 200 -32.28 -19.69 -3.83
C GLY A 200 -32.97 -21.05 -3.91
N TYR A 201 -33.20 -21.73 -2.78
CA TYR A 201 -34.00 -22.96 -2.78
C TYR A 201 -35.51 -22.65 -2.83
N SER A 202 -36.22 -23.27 -3.78
CA SER A 202 -37.67 -23.05 -4.01
C SER A 202 -38.52 -24.33 -3.92
N GLY A 203 -37.95 -25.46 -3.51
CA GLY A 203 -38.67 -26.73 -3.35
C GLY A 203 -39.55 -26.73 -2.09
N PHE A 204 -40.77 -26.19 -2.22
CA PHE A 204 -41.85 -26.28 -1.23
C PHE A 204 -42.85 -27.37 -1.62
#